data_AF-A0A3D4RP63-F1
#
_entry.id   AF-A0A3D4RP63-F1
#
_cell.length_a   1.000
_cell.length_b   1.000
_cell.length_c   1.000
_cell.angle_alpha   90.00
_cell.angle_beta   90.00
_cell.angle_gamma   90.00
#
_symmetry.space_group_name_H-M   'P 1'
#
loop_
_entity.id
_entity.type
_entity.pdbx_description
1 polymer ?
#
loop_
_entity_poly.entity_id
_entity_poly.type
_entity_poly.pdbx_seq_one_letter_code
_entity_poly.pdbx_strand_id
1 'polypeptide(L)'
;MKRLFIFCLLALATTCMFAEDANFVDLGLPSGVHWAERNEQGLYTFEQTAEQFTEREMPSRDDFTELLTLCTWTWNGSGYTVIGLNGDSIIFPMEKVYQCDTTLYEGDTPECIYWSEEAYDEYGRGLLISATEKGIVGCSKCFMLPVRRVLHPNPVFQRPDYEAIQHIKHKGYQHLLDRFQAIDTTLTISELQAIYYGSVFYGYSSGRYDEKQFTALWQAEDYQACANMLDDYLATSPVDLRAVLYRAILAGKSGETTIQKQCWTKWNMLVGAILVTGDGATDTTAIHVVTIADEYTLMRSALFYEVGNQALTATLCDKFDVITSSGRHKPFFFDVQLILALEERMFSIKKKPFRFHYNPALSVSH
;
A
#
# COMPACT_ATOMS: atom_id res chain seq x y z
N MET A 1 39.61 -0.06 -58.16
CA MET A 1 39.80 0.65 -56.88
C MET A 1 38.46 0.68 -56.15
N LYS A 2 38.29 -0.11 -55.10
CA LYS A 2 38.26 0.30 -53.67
C LYS A 2 37.21 1.38 -53.40
N ARG A 3 36.05 1.03 -52.84
CA ARG A 3 35.71 0.81 -51.41
C ARG A 3 35.43 2.11 -50.65
N LEU A 4 34.31 2.02 -49.93
CA LEU A 4 33.96 2.60 -48.63
C LEU A 4 33.23 3.95 -48.57
N PHE A 5 31.95 3.79 -48.26
CA PHE A 5 31.08 4.67 -47.49
C PHE A 5 31.78 5.31 -46.29
N ILE A 6 31.65 6.63 -46.20
CA ILE A 6 31.52 7.38 -44.95
C ILE A 6 30.33 8.31 -45.20
N PHE A 7 29.24 8.14 -44.45
CA PHE A 7 28.26 9.20 -44.30
C PHE A 7 28.05 9.48 -42.82
N CYS A 8 28.50 10.67 -42.46
CA CYS A 8 28.21 11.40 -41.25
C CYS A 8 26.71 11.63 -41.09
N LEU A 9 26.29 11.60 -39.81
CA LEU A 9 25.27 12.42 -39.16
C LEU A 9 24.28 13.16 -40.07
N LEU A 10 23.03 12.73 -40.00
CA LEU A 10 21.88 13.61 -40.12
C LEU A 10 21.00 13.40 -38.89
N ALA A 11 21.10 14.36 -37.97
CA ALA A 11 20.10 14.58 -36.94
C ALA A 11 18.77 14.91 -37.63
N LEU A 12 17.81 14.01 -37.48
CA LEU A 12 16.41 14.29 -37.68
C LEU A 12 15.76 14.12 -36.32
N ALA A 13 15.15 15.20 -35.84
CA ALA A 13 14.35 15.25 -34.64
C ALA A 13 13.25 14.20 -34.73
N THR A 14 13.42 13.09 -34.02
CA THR A 14 12.39 12.09 -33.83
C THR A 14 11.54 12.54 -32.66
N THR A 15 10.33 13.02 -32.98
CA THR A 15 9.16 12.88 -32.11
C THR A 15 9.24 11.55 -31.36
N CYS A 16 9.11 11.64 -30.03
CA CYS A 16 8.98 10.55 -29.07
C CYS A 16 8.31 9.29 -29.69
N MET A 17 9.12 8.33 -30.11
CA MET A 17 8.66 6.97 -30.37
C MET A 17 8.75 6.24 -29.03
N PHE A 18 7.72 6.44 -28.21
CA PHE A 18 7.49 5.70 -26.98
C PHE A 18 7.41 4.19 -27.28
N ALA A 19 8.06 3.40 -26.42
CA ALA A 19 7.82 1.98 -26.13
C ALA A 19 7.49 1.07 -27.34
N GLU A 20 8.48 0.34 -27.86
CA GLU A 20 8.18 -0.88 -28.63
C GLU A 20 7.45 -1.89 -27.72
N ASP A 21 6.18 -2.18 -28.06
CA ASP A 21 5.36 -3.38 -27.83
C ASP A 21 5.40 -4.12 -26.46
N ALA A 22 5.59 -3.41 -25.34
CA ALA A 22 5.39 -4.00 -24.02
C ALA A 22 3.92 -3.91 -23.58
N ASN A 23 3.28 -5.05 -23.31
CA ASN A 23 2.04 -5.08 -22.55
C ASN A 23 2.33 -4.79 -21.07
N PHE A 24 1.45 -4.05 -20.41
CA PHE A 24 1.58 -3.70 -19.00
C PHE A 24 0.38 -4.20 -18.20
N VAL A 25 0.63 -4.57 -16.95
CA VAL A 25 -0.36 -5.03 -15.98
C VAL A 25 -0.52 -3.97 -14.89
N ASP A 26 -1.76 -3.52 -14.67
CA ASP A 26 -2.13 -2.73 -13.50
C ASP A 26 -2.34 -3.68 -12.32
N LEU A 27 -1.57 -3.51 -11.24
CA LEU A 27 -1.73 -4.29 -10.02
C LEU A 27 -2.65 -3.59 -9.00
N GLY A 28 -3.32 -2.51 -9.39
CA GLY A 28 -4.16 -1.70 -8.52
C GLY A 28 -3.36 -0.99 -7.43
N LEU A 29 -2.11 -0.66 -7.73
CA LEU A 29 -1.21 -0.03 -6.78
C LEU A 29 -1.44 1.49 -6.74
N PRO A 30 -1.37 2.12 -5.55
CA PRO A 30 -1.63 3.55 -5.39
C PRO A 30 -0.74 4.47 -6.24
N SER A 31 0.49 4.07 -6.54
CA SER A 31 1.37 4.79 -7.48
C SER A 31 0.80 4.92 -8.89
N GLY A 32 -0.21 4.11 -9.24
CA GLY A 32 -0.70 3.95 -10.59
C GLY A 32 0.24 3.16 -11.50
N VAL A 33 1.38 2.69 -11.00
CA VAL A 33 2.41 2.04 -11.82
C VAL A 33 1.87 0.77 -12.45
N HIS A 34 1.97 0.71 -13.79
CA HIS A 34 1.75 -0.52 -14.51
C HIS A 34 3.09 -1.22 -14.78
N TRP A 35 3.12 -2.52 -14.55
CA TRP A 35 4.33 -3.34 -14.66
C TRP A 35 4.36 -4.06 -16.00
N ALA A 36 5.48 -3.98 -16.73
CA ALA A 36 5.60 -4.68 -18.01
C ALA A 36 5.50 -6.20 -17.82
N GLU A 37 4.66 -6.88 -18.60
CA GLU A 37 4.45 -8.33 -18.52
C GLU A 37 5.76 -9.12 -18.68
N ARG A 38 6.74 -8.55 -19.39
CA ARG A 38 8.02 -9.17 -19.72
C ARG A 38 9.18 -8.32 -19.25
N ASN A 39 10.28 -8.99 -18.95
CA ASN A 39 11.55 -8.34 -18.63
C ASN A 39 12.33 -8.09 -19.91
N GLU A 40 13.23 -7.10 -19.88
CA GLU A 40 14.21 -6.87 -20.92
C GLU A 40 15.27 -7.98 -20.86
N GLN A 41 15.50 -8.67 -21.99
CA GLN A 41 16.43 -9.79 -22.04
C GLN A 41 17.87 -9.30 -22.16
N GLY A 42 18.69 -9.64 -21.17
CA GLY A 42 20.12 -9.36 -21.20
C GLY A 42 20.76 -9.53 -19.83
N LEU A 43 22.07 -9.36 -19.78
CA LEU A 43 22.85 -9.17 -18.56
C LEU A 43 23.30 -7.72 -18.59
N TYR A 44 22.81 -6.92 -17.64
CA TYR A 44 23.11 -5.49 -17.57
C TYR A 44 23.71 -5.15 -16.21
N THR A 45 24.85 -4.45 -16.21
CA THR A 45 25.33 -3.77 -14.99
C THR A 45 24.35 -2.66 -14.63
N PHE A 46 24.46 -2.11 -13.42
CA PHE A 46 23.65 -0.95 -13.05
C PHE A 46 23.96 0.25 -13.97
N GLU A 47 25.22 0.51 -14.30
CA GLU A 47 25.60 1.62 -15.19
C GLU A 47 25.05 1.44 -16.60
N GLN A 48 25.18 0.23 -17.17
CA GLN A 48 24.59 -0.11 -18.46
C GLN A 48 23.08 0.05 -18.44
N THR A 49 22.46 -0.33 -17.32
CA THR A 49 21.03 -0.21 -17.11
C THR A 49 20.60 1.25 -17.06
N ALA A 50 21.30 2.07 -16.27
CA ALA A 50 21.02 3.49 -16.13
C ALA A 50 21.23 4.26 -17.44
N GLU A 51 22.24 3.92 -18.24
CA GLU A 51 22.47 4.55 -19.55
C GLU A 51 21.41 4.14 -20.58
N GLN A 52 21.00 2.87 -20.59
CA GLN A 52 20.14 2.30 -21.64
C GLN A 52 18.64 2.47 -21.36
N PHE A 53 18.24 2.52 -20.09
CA PHE A 53 16.83 2.42 -19.69
C PHE A 53 16.30 3.62 -18.90
N THR A 54 17.09 4.68 -18.69
CA THR A 54 16.60 5.94 -18.07
C THR A 54 15.44 6.56 -18.84
N GLU A 55 15.42 6.46 -20.17
CA GLU A 55 14.28 6.90 -21.00
C GLU A 55 13.16 5.86 -21.14
N ARG A 56 13.34 4.64 -20.61
CA ARG A 56 12.44 3.48 -20.82
C ARG A 56 11.56 3.14 -19.60
N GLU A 57 11.50 4.05 -18.63
CA GLU A 57 10.77 3.93 -17.36
C GLU A 57 11.20 2.70 -16.54
N MET A 58 12.20 2.91 -15.66
CA MET A 58 12.66 1.91 -14.70
C MET A 58 11.91 2.02 -13.38
N PRO A 59 11.71 0.91 -12.64
CA PRO A 59 11.10 0.98 -11.32
C PRO A 59 11.96 1.81 -10.36
N SER A 60 11.33 2.63 -9.55
CA SER A 60 11.96 3.25 -8.39
C SER A 60 12.01 2.29 -7.20
N ARG A 61 12.74 2.65 -6.15
CA ARG A 61 12.70 1.91 -4.89
C ARG A 61 11.31 1.98 -4.26
N ASP A 62 10.62 3.10 -4.43
CA ASP A 62 9.27 3.28 -3.91
C ASP A 62 8.29 2.32 -4.63
N ASP A 63 8.44 2.10 -5.94
CA ASP A 63 7.64 1.13 -6.70
C ASP A 63 7.89 -0.32 -6.21
N PHE A 64 9.15 -0.69 -5.98
CA PHE A 64 9.45 -2.00 -5.39
C PHE A 64 8.96 -2.15 -3.96
N THR A 65 9.00 -1.08 -3.17
CA THR A 65 8.51 -1.09 -1.78
C THR A 65 7.00 -1.32 -1.76
N GLU A 66 6.28 -0.62 -2.62
CA GLU A 66 4.84 -0.79 -2.80
C GLU A 66 4.50 -2.22 -3.25
N LEU A 67 5.21 -2.75 -4.25
CA LEU A 67 5.05 -4.12 -4.74
C LEU A 67 5.32 -5.17 -3.63
N LEU A 68 6.37 -4.99 -2.83
CA LEU A 68 6.72 -5.91 -1.74
C LEU A 68 5.71 -5.88 -0.58
N THR A 69 5.08 -4.72 -0.36
CA THR A 69 4.26 -4.47 0.83
C THR A 69 2.79 -4.74 0.57
N LEU A 70 2.29 -4.34 -0.60
CA LEU A 70 0.86 -4.35 -0.92
C LEU A 70 0.43 -5.57 -1.73
N CYS A 71 1.35 -6.21 -2.48
CA CYS A 71 1.02 -7.40 -3.26
C CYS A 71 1.16 -8.70 -2.47
N THR A 72 0.41 -9.71 -2.88
CA THR A 72 0.61 -11.09 -2.40
C THR A 72 1.60 -11.82 -3.30
N TRP A 73 2.61 -12.44 -2.69
CA TRP A 73 3.68 -13.16 -3.38
C TRP A 73 3.54 -14.66 -3.16
N THR A 74 3.31 -15.42 -4.24
CA THR A 74 3.19 -16.89 -4.19
C THR A 74 4.29 -17.53 -5.02
N TRP A 75 5.08 -18.41 -4.39
CA TRP A 75 6.12 -19.17 -5.07
C TRP A 75 5.52 -20.20 -6.03
N ASN A 76 6.01 -20.25 -7.28
CA ASN A 76 5.50 -21.16 -8.32
C ASN A 76 6.53 -22.19 -8.83
N GLY A 77 7.73 -22.23 -8.25
CA GLY A 77 8.81 -23.16 -8.62
C GLY A 77 9.87 -22.56 -9.56
N SER A 78 9.51 -21.56 -10.37
CA SER A 78 10.41 -20.87 -11.31
C SER A 78 10.44 -19.36 -11.10
N GLY A 79 9.88 -18.88 -9.99
CA GLY A 79 9.70 -17.47 -9.69
C GLY A 79 8.51 -17.22 -8.77
N TYR A 80 8.08 -15.97 -8.72
CA TYR A 80 6.91 -15.55 -7.95
C TYR A 80 5.77 -15.11 -8.84
N THR A 81 4.57 -15.60 -8.54
CA THR A 81 3.33 -14.96 -8.97
C THR A 81 3.00 -13.86 -7.96
N VAL A 82 2.96 -12.62 -8.43
CA VAL A 82 2.66 -11.42 -7.65
C VAL A 82 1.25 -10.99 -8.00
N ILE A 83 0.37 -10.96 -6.99
CA ILE A 83 -1.05 -10.61 -7.15
C ILE A 83 -1.26 -9.24 -6.50
N GLY A 84 -1.75 -8.29 -7.30
CA GLY A 84 -2.06 -6.93 -6.91
C GLY A 84 -3.31 -6.79 -6.05
N LEU A 85 -3.58 -5.57 -5.60
CA LEU A 85 -4.76 -5.24 -4.77
C LEU A 85 -6.07 -5.40 -5.54
N ASN A 86 -6.04 -5.22 -6.86
CA ASN A 86 -7.19 -5.42 -7.75
C ASN A 86 -7.39 -6.89 -8.15
N GLY A 87 -6.50 -7.81 -7.75
CA GLY A 87 -6.54 -9.23 -8.10
C GLY A 87 -5.84 -9.59 -9.42
N ASP A 88 -5.37 -8.61 -10.19
CA ASP A 88 -4.52 -8.85 -11.35
C ASP A 88 -3.16 -9.37 -10.89
N SER A 89 -2.45 -10.05 -11.80
CA SER A 89 -1.21 -10.72 -11.43
C SER A 89 -0.15 -10.64 -12.50
N ILE A 90 1.11 -10.69 -12.04
CA ILE A 90 2.29 -10.71 -12.89
C ILE A 90 3.28 -11.75 -12.35
N ILE A 91 4.08 -12.34 -13.24
CA ILE A 91 5.11 -13.32 -12.86
C ILE A 91 6.47 -12.62 -12.85
N PHE A 92 7.19 -12.69 -11.74
CA PHE A 92 8.61 -12.37 -11.66
C PHE A 92 9.42 -13.67 -11.78
N PRO A 93 9.92 -14.01 -12.98
CA PRO A 93 10.71 -15.22 -13.19
C PRO A 93 12.05 -15.12 -12.45
N MET A 94 12.64 -16.28 -12.18
CA MET A 94 13.98 -16.40 -11.63
C MET A 94 14.87 -17.20 -12.57
N GLU A 95 16.15 -16.83 -12.58
CA GLU A 95 17.19 -17.48 -13.38
C GLU A 95 18.34 -17.93 -12.47
N LYS A 96 19.20 -18.79 -13.01
CA LYS A 96 20.41 -19.23 -12.31
C LYS A 96 21.68 -18.56 -12.85
N VAL A 97 21.57 -17.75 -13.89
CA VAL A 97 22.72 -17.20 -14.60
C VAL A 97 22.94 -15.74 -14.24
N TYR A 98 24.16 -15.43 -13.81
CA TYR A 98 24.59 -14.07 -13.49
C TYR A 98 26.02 -13.80 -13.95
N GLN A 99 26.36 -12.53 -14.09
CA GLN A 99 27.69 -12.05 -14.46
C GLN A 99 28.27 -11.21 -13.33
N CYS A 100 29.51 -11.52 -12.95
CA CYS A 100 30.35 -10.66 -12.13
C CYS A 100 31.61 -10.33 -12.94
N ASP A 101 31.89 -9.04 -13.11
CA ASP A 101 32.94 -8.53 -13.99
C ASP A 101 32.80 -9.10 -15.42
N THR A 102 33.77 -9.88 -15.88
CA THR A 102 33.79 -10.52 -17.21
C THR A 102 33.43 -12.00 -17.18
N THR A 103 33.03 -12.54 -16.03
CA THR A 103 32.81 -13.99 -15.85
C THR A 103 31.33 -14.30 -15.64
N LEU A 104 30.84 -15.29 -16.38
CA LEU A 104 29.51 -15.85 -16.21
C LEU A 104 29.54 -16.97 -15.17
N TYR A 105 28.55 -16.96 -14.29
CA TYR A 105 28.37 -17.94 -13.24
C TYR A 105 26.97 -18.54 -13.33
N GLU A 106 26.87 -19.81 -12.97
CA GLU A 106 25.61 -20.48 -12.71
C GLU A 106 25.51 -20.71 -11.19
N GLY A 107 24.50 -20.12 -10.57
CA GLY A 107 24.25 -20.25 -9.13
C GLY A 107 23.59 -21.58 -8.78
N ASP A 108 23.91 -22.09 -7.59
CA ASP A 108 23.31 -23.32 -7.06
C ASP A 108 21.78 -23.17 -6.87
N THR A 109 21.36 -21.98 -6.41
CA THR A 109 19.96 -21.59 -6.21
C THR A 109 19.54 -20.52 -7.22
N PRO A 110 18.32 -20.59 -7.79
CA PRO A 110 17.80 -19.51 -8.62
C PRO A 110 17.68 -18.22 -7.80
N GLU A 111 18.20 -17.13 -8.33
CA GLU A 111 18.12 -15.80 -7.76
C GLU A 111 18.11 -14.75 -8.89
N CYS A 112 17.37 -13.66 -8.72
CA CYS A 112 17.34 -12.55 -9.67
C CYS A 112 17.37 -11.22 -8.93
N ILE A 113 18.05 -10.24 -9.54
CA ILE A 113 17.99 -8.85 -9.11
C ILE A 113 17.38 -8.03 -10.24
N TYR A 114 16.27 -7.36 -9.93
CA TYR A 114 15.59 -6.41 -10.80
C TYR A 114 16.04 -5.00 -10.43
N TRP A 115 16.83 -4.36 -11.29
CA TRP A 115 17.38 -3.03 -11.05
C TRP A 115 16.29 -1.97 -10.91
N SER A 116 16.54 -1.05 -9.99
CA SER A 116 15.79 0.19 -9.84
C SER A 116 16.52 1.36 -10.50
N GLU A 117 15.87 2.51 -10.60
CA GLU A 117 16.51 3.78 -11.01
C GLU A 117 17.53 4.33 -10.00
N GLU A 118 17.60 3.74 -8.81
CA GLU A 118 18.39 4.25 -7.70
C GLU A 118 19.70 3.49 -7.51
N ALA A 119 20.73 4.21 -7.04
CA ALA A 119 22.00 3.67 -6.59
C ALA A 119 22.20 3.93 -5.08
N TYR A 120 23.05 3.12 -4.45
CA TYR A 120 23.58 3.35 -3.11
C TYR A 120 25.10 3.32 -3.15
N ASP A 121 25.72 4.47 -2.92
CA ASP A 121 27.17 4.62 -3.00
C ASP A 121 27.69 4.16 -4.38
N GLU A 122 28.57 3.15 -4.44
CA GLU A 122 29.07 2.54 -5.67
C GLU A 122 28.21 1.36 -6.21
N TYR A 123 27.10 1.02 -5.55
CA TYR A 123 26.27 -0.14 -5.90
C TYR A 123 24.92 0.28 -6.51
N GLY A 124 24.47 -0.44 -7.55
CA GLY A 124 23.09 -0.32 -8.01
C GLY A 124 22.11 -0.89 -6.98
N ARG A 125 20.91 -0.31 -6.86
CA ARG A 125 19.83 -0.90 -6.05
C ARG A 125 18.88 -1.69 -6.93
N GLY A 126 18.37 -2.79 -6.39
CA GLY A 126 17.35 -3.58 -7.05
C GLY A 126 16.55 -4.46 -6.11
N LEU A 127 15.45 -4.99 -6.62
CA LEU A 127 14.65 -6.02 -5.98
C LEU A 127 15.32 -7.39 -6.18
N LEU A 128 15.90 -7.93 -5.12
CA LEU A 128 16.35 -9.31 -5.04
C LEU A 128 15.14 -10.21 -4.81
N ILE A 129 15.05 -11.29 -5.59
CA ILE A 129 14.15 -12.42 -5.33
C ILE A 129 14.92 -13.75 -5.41
N SER A 130 14.66 -14.63 -4.46
CA SER A 130 15.13 -16.01 -4.42
C SER A 130 14.02 -16.90 -3.87
N ALA A 131 14.22 -18.22 -3.83
CA ALA A 131 13.21 -19.14 -3.29
C ALA A 131 12.88 -18.89 -1.79
N THR A 132 13.80 -18.27 -1.05
CA THR A 132 13.68 -18.07 0.41
C THR A 132 13.64 -16.60 0.82
N GLU A 133 14.10 -15.68 -0.03
CA GLU A 133 14.28 -14.28 0.31
C GLU A 133 13.75 -13.36 -0.78
N LYS A 134 13.23 -12.21 -0.37
CA LYS A 134 12.90 -11.11 -1.26
C LYS A 134 13.09 -9.78 -0.53
N GLY A 135 13.63 -8.79 -1.21
CA GLY A 135 13.88 -7.49 -0.62
C GLY A 135 14.69 -6.58 -1.52
N ILE A 136 14.77 -5.31 -1.13
CA ILE A 136 15.57 -4.33 -1.85
C ILE A 136 17.00 -4.39 -1.33
N VAL A 137 17.97 -4.60 -2.23
CA VAL A 137 19.41 -4.74 -1.90
C VAL A 137 20.26 -3.84 -2.78
N GLY A 138 21.48 -3.52 -2.30
CA GLY A 138 22.54 -2.98 -3.15
C GLY A 138 23.37 -4.13 -3.74
N CYS A 139 23.72 -4.05 -5.03
CA CYS A 139 24.52 -5.07 -5.70
C CYS A 139 25.36 -4.49 -6.84
N SER A 140 26.45 -5.18 -7.18
CA SER A 140 27.29 -4.92 -8.37
C SER A 140 27.20 -6.04 -9.43
N LYS A 141 26.46 -7.12 -9.16
CA LYS A 141 26.31 -8.27 -10.08
C LYS A 141 25.18 -8.05 -11.09
N CYS A 142 25.36 -8.53 -12.32
CA CYS A 142 24.32 -8.50 -13.35
C CYS A 142 23.58 -9.84 -13.39
N PHE A 143 22.25 -9.85 -13.48
CA PHE A 143 21.45 -11.08 -13.63
C PHE A 143 20.76 -11.12 -14.98
N MET A 144 20.42 -12.33 -15.46
CA MET A 144 19.60 -12.46 -16.66
C MET A 144 18.16 -11.99 -16.35
N LEU A 145 17.63 -11.11 -17.21
CA LEU A 145 16.34 -10.40 -17.07
C LEU A 145 16.27 -9.27 -16.00
N PRO A 146 17.27 -8.37 -15.87
CA PRO A 146 17.43 -7.57 -14.66
C PRO A 146 16.68 -6.23 -14.71
N VAL A 147 15.92 -5.94 -15.77
CA VAL A 147 15.07 -4.74 -15.83
C VAL A 147 13.66 -5.17 -16.20
N ARG A 148 12.71 -4.84 -15.33
CA ARG A 148 11.29 -4.88 -15.64
C ARG A 148 10.83 -3.44 -15.78
N ARG A 149 10.49 -3.04 -17.00
CA ARG A 149 9.99 -1.69 -17.27
C ARG A 149 8.68 -1.44 -16.52
N VAL A 150 8.46 -0.19 -16.20
CA VAL A 150 7.20 0.33 -15.67
C VAL A 150 6.62 1.35 -16.65
N LEU A 151 5.35 1.64 -16.48
CA LEU A 151 4.69 2.78 -17.11
C LEU A 151 3.97 3.52 -15.99
N HIS A 152 4.14 4.83 -15.92
CA HIS A 152 3.37 5.68 -15.01
C HIS A 152 2.16 6.28 -15.76
N PRO A 153 1.02 5.58 -15.86
CA PRO A 153 -0.20 6.14 -16.42
C PRO A 153 -0.74 7.24 -15.50
N ASN A 154 -1.76 7.95 -15.98
CA ASN A 154 -2.60 8.73 -15.08
C ASN A 154 -3.53 7.76 -14.31
N PRO A 155 -3.31 7.55 -13.00
CA PRO A 155 -4.12 6.62 -12.22
C PRO A 155 -5.60 7.02 -12.21
N VAL A 156 -6.47 6.02 -12.30
CA VAL A 156 -7.92 6.20 -12.08
C VAL A 156 -8.23 5.79 -10.64
N PHE A 157 -8.50 6.80 -9.80
CA PHE A 157 -8.83 6.56 -8.41
C PHE A 157 -10.31 6.25 -8.20
N GLN A 158 -10.59 5.25 -7.36
CA GLN A 158 -11.94 4.89 -6.95
C GLN A 158 -12.29 5.58 -5.63
N ARG A 159 -12.84 6.78 -5.71
CA ARG A 159 -13.30 7.51 -4.51
C ARG A 159 -14.50 6.83 -3.85
N PRO A 160 -14.63 6.89 -2.52
CA PRO A 160 -15.75 6.29 -1.82
C PRO A 160 -17.06 7.03 -2.09
N ASP A 161 -18.10 6.29 -2.44
CA ASP A 161 -19.47 6.81 -2.51
C ASP A 161 -20.09 6.82 -1.11
N TYR A 162 -19.77 7.84 -0.32
CA TYR A 162 -20.29 7.99 1.04
C TYR A 162 -21.82 8.01 1.09
N GLU A 163 -22.49 8.51 0.05
CA GLU A 163 -23.93 8.55 -0.01
C GLU A 163 -24.52 7.15 -0.17
N ALA A 164 -23.98 6.32 -1.06
CA ALA A 164 -24.40 4.93 -1.16
C ALA A 164 -24.10 4.16 0.14
N ILE A 165 -22.91 4.34 0.72
CA ILE A 165 -22.44 3.60 1.89
C ILE A 165 -23.30 3.88 3.14
N GLN A 166 -23.66 5.15 3.40
CA GLN A 166 -24.49 5.50 4.57
C GLN A 166 -25.93 4.96 4.48
N HIS A 167 -26.39 4.58 3.28
CA HIS A 167 -27.75 4.06 3.04
C HIS A 167 -27.83 2.53 2.91
N ILE A 168 -26.70 1.82 3.06
CA ILE A 168 -26.72 0.36 3.16
C ILE A 168 -27.62 -0.06 4.33
N LYS A 169 -28.49 -1.05 4.13
CA LYS A 169 -29.31 -1.56 5.24
C LYS A 169 -28.40 -2.17 6.30
N HIS A 170 -28.66 -1.95 7.58
CA HIS A 170 -27.88 -2.53 8.70
C HIS A 170 -27.54 -4.02 8.52
N LYS A 171 -28.52 -4.84 8.09
CA LYS A 171 -28.29 -6.27 7.81
C LYS A 171 -27.32 -6.52 6.65
N GLY A 172 -27.34 -5.67 5.63
CA GLY A 172 -26.41 -5.74 4.51
C GLY A 172 -24.99 -5.36 4.93
N TYR A 173 -24.84 -4.30 5.73
CA TYR A 173 -23.53 -3.93 6.28
C TYR A 173 -22.97 -5.03 7.19
N GLN A 174 -23.80 -5.59 8.08
CA GLN A 174 -23.39 -6.72 8.93
C GLN A 174 -22.92 -7.92 8.10
N HIS A 175 -23.62 -8.26 7.01
CA HIS A 175 -23.21 -9.36 6.14
C HIS A 175 -21.84 -9.13 5.50
N LEU A 176 -21.55 -7.91 5.03
CA LEU A 176 -20.22 -7.55 4.51
C LEU A 176 -19.15 -7.69 5.60
N LEU A 177 -19.47 -7.24 6.82
CA LEU A 177 -18.56 -7.32 7.94
C LEU A 177 -18.27 -8.76 8.38
N ASP A 178 -19.28 -9.64 8.33
CA ASP A 178 -19.12 -11.07 8.61
C ASP A 178 -18.18 -11.73 7.58
N ARG A 179 -18.35 -11.39 6.29
CA ARG A 179 -17.45 -11.86 5.21
C ARG A 179 -16.01 -11.38 5.41
N PHE A 180 -15.83 -10.11 5.78
CA PHE A 180 -14.51 -9.55 6.08
C PHE A 180 -13.85 -10.26 7.27
N GLN A 181 -14.60 -10.48 8.35
CA GLN A 181 -14.08 -11.18 9.52
C GLN A 181 -13.70 -12.63 9.22
N ALA A 182 -14.43 -13.29 8.30
CA ALA A 182 -14.14 -14.61 7.76
C ALA A 182 -13.00 -14.61 6.72
N ILE A 183 -12.42 -13.45 6.40
CA ILE A 183 -11.30 -13.29 5.45
C ILE A 183 -11.71 -13.80 4.06
N ASP A 184 -12.93 -13.44 3.65
CA ASP A 184 -13.41 -13.73 2.31
C ASP A 184 -12.64 -12.90 1.28
N THR A 185 -11.66 -13.53 0.62
CA THR A 185 -10.83 -12.90 -0.41
C THR A 185 -11.58 -12.63 -1.72
N THR A 186 -12.87 -12.97 -1.81
CA THR A 186 -13.74 -12.64 -2.96
C THR A 186 -14.46 -11.29 -2.79
N LEU A 187 -14.27 -10.61 -1.65
CA LEU A 187 -14.76 -9.25 -1.45
C LEU A 187 -14.14 -8.31 -2.49
N THR A 188 -15.01 -7.61 -3.22
CA THR A 188 -14.60 -6.59 -4.20
C THR A 188 -14.08 -5.34 -3.50
N ILE A 189 -13.31 -4.51 -4.22
CA ILE A 189 -12.83 -3.23 -3.71
C ILE A 189 -14.00 -2.34 -3.22
N SER A 190 -15.09 -2.25 -3.97
CA SER A 190 -16.28 -1.48 -3.55
C SER A 190 -16.91 -2.01 -2.26
N GLU A 191 -16.94 -3.33 -2.05
CA GLU A 191 -17.42 -3.93 -0.80
C GLU A 191 -16.46 -3.65 0.36
N LEU A 192 -15.14 -3.70 0.13
CA LEU A 192 -14.13 -3.35 1.14
C LEU A 192 -14.19 -1.87 1.52
N GLN A 193 -14.42 -0.98 0.56
CA GLN A 193 -14.69 0.43 0.81
C GLN A 193 -15.96 0.60 1.64
N ALA A 194 -17.05 -0.11 1.30
CA ALA A 194 -18.26 -0.09 2.11
C ALA A 194 -18.01 -0.58 3.55
N ILE A 195 -17.16 -1.60 3.75
CA ILE A 195 -16.77 -2.10 5.08
C ILE A 195 -16.01 -1.03 5.88
N TYR A 196 -14.93 -0.48 5.30
CA TYR A 196 -14.06 0.48 5.99
C TYR A 196 -14.76 1.83 6.22
N TYR A 197 -15.26 2.48 5.17
CA TYR A 197 -15.93 3.79 5.28
C TYR A 197 -17.32 3.68 5.92
N GLY A 198 -17.97 2.52 5.88
CA GLY A 198 -19.25 2.30 6.57
C GLY A 198 -19.12 2.29 8.08
N SER A 199 -17.95 1.98 8.61
CA SER A 199 -17.70 1.82 10.06
C SER A 199 -18.19 3.02 10.89
N VAL A 200 -17.96 4.24 10.38
CA VAL A 200 -18.37 5.49 11.01
C VAL A 200 -19.89 5.71 11.03
N PHE A 201 -20.64 5.10 10.10
CA PHE A 201 -22.09 5.24 10.01
C PHE A 201 -22.84 4.19 10.83
N TYR A 202 -22.25 3.00 11.02
CA TYR A 202 -22.90 1.87 11.69
C TYR A 202 -22.44 1.67 13.15
N GLY A 203 -21.76 2.66 13.74
CA GLY A 203 -21.38 2.65 15.16
C GLY A 203 -20.13 1.83 15.48
N TYR A 204 -19.43 1.34 14.45
CA TYR A 204 -18.07 0.81 14.55
C TYR A 204 -17.09 1.99 14.49
N SER A 205 -17.33 2.99 15.35
CA SER A 205 -16.45 4.15 15.48
C SER A 205 -15.27 3.79 16.36
N SER A 206 -14.08 4.24 15.99
CA SER A 206 -12.81 4.25 16.71
C SER A 206 -12.92 4.36 18.24
N GLY A 207 -13.35 3.29 18.91
CA GLY A 207 -13.15 3.15 20.33
C GLY A 207 -11.65 3.22 20.55
N ARG A 208 -11.18 4.03 21.49
CA ARG A 208 -9.77 3.93 21.83
C ARG A 208 -9.66 2.78 22.81
N TYR A 209 -8.99 1.69 22.42
CA TYR A 209 -8.37 0.86 23.44
C TYR A 209 -7.47 1.76 24.29
N ASP A 210 -7.22 1.40 25.54
CA ASP A 210 -6.39 2.22 26.41
C ASP A 210 -4.95 2.24 25.89
N GLU A 211 -4.62 3.24 25.06
CA GLU A 211 -3.31 3.39 24.41
C GLU A 211 -2.19 3.53 25.44
N LYS A 212 -2.49 4.13 26.59
CA LYS A 212 -1.51 4.30 27.67
C LYS A 212 -1.22 2.95 28.30
N GLN A 213 -2.24 2.16 28.59
CA GLN A 213 -2.08 0.80 29.07
C GLN A 213 -1.39 -0.08 28.03
N PHE A 214 -1.77 0.03 26.75
CA PHE A 214 -1.14 -0.71 25.66
C PHE A 214 0.36 -0.44 25.60
N THR A 215 0.74 0.84 25.64
CA THR A 215 2.13 1.26 25.60
C THR A 215 2.92 0.76 26.82
N ALA A 216 2.31 0.78 28.01
CA ALA A 216 2.94 0.25 29.21
C ALA A 216 3.17 -1.26 29.13
N LEU A 217 2.17 -2.04 28.69
CA LEU A 217 2.28 -3.48 28.48
C LEU A 217 3.32 -3.82 27.40
N TRP A 218 3.31 -3.07 26.30
CA TRP A 218 4.28 -3.22 25.21
C TRP A 218 5.72 -2.98 25.69
N GLN A 219 5.95 -1.92 26.46
CA GLN A 219 7.26 -1.61 27.03
C GLN A 219 7.72 -2.64 28.06
N ALA A 220 6.77 -3.28 28.76
CA ALA A 220 7.04 -4.40 29.66
C ALA A 220 7.22 -5.74 28.94
N GLU A 221 7.13 -5.76 27.60
CA GLU A 221 7.14 -6.95 26.74
C GLU A 221 6.06 -7.99 27.10
N ASP A 222 4.95 -7.54 27.72
CA ASP A 222 3.78 -8.37 27.98
C ASP A 222 2.91 -8.43 26.71
N TYR A 223 3.44 -9.10 25.70
CA TYR A 223 2.82 -9.22 24.38
C TYR A 223 1.48 -9.97 24.44
N GLN A 224 1.30 -10.88 25.40
CA GLN A 224 0.04 -11.60 25.58
C GLN A 224 -1.06 -10.67 26.10
N ALA A 225 -0.76 -9.83 27.10
CA ALA A 225 -1.74 -8.86 27.59
C ALA A 225 -2.09 -7.82 26.52
N CYS A 226 -1.10 -7.36 25.74
CA CYS A 226 -1.36 -6.52 24.57
C CYS A 226 -2.30 -7.20 23.56
N ALA A 227 -2.03 -8.47 23.23
CA ALA A 227 -2.83 -9.23 22.27
C ALA A 227 -4.28 -9.40 22.76
N ASN A 228 -4.48 -9.78 24.03
CA ASN A 228 -5.81 -9.92 24.61
C ASN A 228 -6.60 -8.61 24.57
N MET A 229 -5.95 -7.48 24.89
CA MET A 229 -6.61 -6.18 24.85
C MET A 229 -7.02 -5.78 23.42
N LEU A 230 -6.21 -6.10 22.42
CA LEU A 230 -6.58 -5.88 21.02
C LEU A 230 -7.67 -6.84 20.56
N ASP A 231 -7.66 -8.10 20.98
CA ASP A 231 -8.69 -9.09 20.63
C ASP A 231 -10.07 -8.66 21.18
N ASP A 232 -10.13 -8.20 22.43
CA ASP A 232 -11.34 -7.64 23.04
C ASP A 232 -11.82 -6.38 22.29
N TYR A 233 -10.89 -5.50 21.92
CA TYR A 233 -11.23 -4.29 21.18
C TYR A 233 -11.75 -4.59 19.76
N LEU A 234 -11.04 -5.44 19.01
CA LEU A 234 -11.37 -5.81 17.64
C LEU A 234 -12.69 -6.59 17.53
N ALA A 235 -13.18 -7.22 18.62
CA ALA A 235 -14.52 -7.80 18.66
C ALA A 235 -15.63 -6.76 18.44
N THR A 236 -15.37 -5.49 18.77
CA THR A 236 -16.31 -4.37 18.59
C THR A 236 -15.89 -3.36 17.54
N SER A 237 -14.61 -3.35 17.16
CA SER A 237 -14.04 -2.48 16.13
C SER A 237 -13.20 -3.28 15.12
N PRO A 238 -13.81 -4.24 14.39
CA PRO A 238 -13.07 -5.21 13.56
C PRO A 238 -12.29 -4.61 12.39
N VAL A 239 -12.58 -3.36 12.03
CA VAL A 239 -11.96 -2.64 10.90
C VAL A 239 -11.04 -1.51 11.33
N ASP A 240 -10.72 -1.40 12.63
CA ASP A 240 -9.72 -0.46 13.11
C ASP A 240 -8.35 -0.85 12.56
N LEU A 241 -7.89 -0.05 11.60
CA LEU A 241 -6.69 -0.32 10.82
C LEU A 241 -5.51 -0.58 11.77
N ARG A 242 -5.18 0.39 12.63
CA ARG A 242 -4.02 0.32 13.53
C ARG A 242 -4.08 -0.86 14.51
N ALA A 243 -5.24 -1.18 15.06
CA ALA A 243 -5.40 -2.34 15.94
C ALA A 243 -5.15 -3.66 15.20
N VAL A 244 -5.63 -3.81 13.97
CA VAL A 244 -5.36 -5.00 13.14
C VAL A 244 -3.85 -5.14 12.86
N LEU A 245 -3.15 -4.05 12.55
CA LEU A 245 -1.69 -4.04 12.38
C LEU A 245 -0.96 -4.47 13.65
N TYR A 246 -1.27 -3.85 14.79
CA TYR A 246 -0.60 -4.19 16.04
C TYR A 246 -0.85 -5.64 16.44
N ARG A 247 -2.05 -6.17 16.18
CA ARG A 247 -2.33 -7.58 16.41
C ARG A 247 -1.50 -8.50 15.51
N ALA A 248 -1.29 -8.15 14.25
CA ALA A 248 -0.41 -8.89 13.33
C ALA A 248 1.05 -8.90 13.83
N ILE A 249 1.55 -7.75 14.29
CA ILE A 249 2.92 -7.63 14.83
C ILE A 249 3.09 -8.46 16.10
N LEU A 250 2.14 -8.38 17.03
CA LEU A 250 2.17 -9.16 18.28
C LEU A 250 2.11 -10.66 18.00
N ALA A 251 1.23 -11.09 17.08
CA ALA A 251 1.16 -12.48 16.66
C ALA A 251 2.50 -12.99 16.12
N GLY A 252 3.20 -12.17 15.33
CA GLY A 252 4.56 -12.47 14.86
C GLY A 252 5.58 -12.61 15.98
N LYS A 253 5.56 -11.70 16.96
CA LYS A 253 6.44 -11.74 18.14
C LYS A 253 6.19 -12.97 19.02
N SER A 254 4.94 -13.39 19.14
CA SER A 254 4.51 -14.54 19.95
C SER A 254 4.54 -15.88 19.21
N GLY A 255 4.91 -15.91 17.91
CA GLY A 255 4.94 -17.13 17.09
C GLY A 255 3.56 -17.65 16.65
N GLU A 256 2.50 -16.85 16.81
CA GLU A 256 1.13 -17.18 16.40
C GLU A 256 0.93 -17.02 14.88
N THR A 257 1.62 -17.84 14.09
CA THR A 257 1.71 -17.70 12.62
C THR A 257 0.35 -17.67 11.89
N THR A 258 -0.65 -18.42 12.38
CA THR A 258 -2.00 -18.42 11.78
C THR A 258 -2.69 -17.08 12.00
N ILE A 259 -2.67 -16.56 13.24
CA ILE A 259 -3.28 -15.28 13.58
C ILE A 259 -2.55 -14.14 12.86
N GLN A 260 -1.21 -14.21 12.82
CA GLN A 260 -0.40 -13.25 12.07
C GLN A 260 -0.85 -13.17 10.61
N LYS A 261 -0.98 -14.32 9.93
CA LYS A 261 -1.46 -14.37 8.54
C LYS A 261 -2.86 -13.77 8.41
N GLN A 262 -3.77 -14.12 9.30
CA GLN A 262 -5.15 -13.62 9.28
C GLN A 262 -5.22 -12.09 9.44
N CYS A 263 -4.48 -11.54 10.41
CA CYS A 263 -4.42 -10.10 10.63
C CYS A 263 -3.77 -9.37 9.45
N TRP A 264 -2.69 -9.92 8.87
CA TRP A 264 -2.09 -9.34 7.66
C TRP A 264 -3.05 -9.34 6.48
N THR A 265 -3.83 -10.41 6.27
CA THR A 265 -4.82 -10.43 5.19
C THR A 265 -5.89 -9.36 5.40
N LYS A 266 -6.43 -9.24 6.63
CA LYS A 266 -7.41 -8.18 6.96
C LYS A 266 -6.82 -6.79 6.78
N TRP A 267 -5.60 -6.57 7.26
CA TRP A 267 -4.88 -5.31 7.10
C TRP A 267 -4.70 -4.94 5.62
N ASN A 268 -4.25 -5.87 4.78
CA ASN A 268 -4.07 -5.63 3.35
C ASN A 268 -5.40 -5.32 2.65
N MET A 269 -6.50 -5.99 3.04
CA MET A 269 -7.84 -5.69 2.53
C MET A 269 -8.27 -4.24 2.88
N LEU A 270 -8.01 -3.78 4.10
CA LEU A 270 -8.33 -2.41 4.52
C LEU A 270 -7.44 -1.38 3.83
N VAL A 271 -6.12 -1.60 3.83
CA VAL A 271 -5.15 -0.72 3.15
C VAL A 271 -5.48 -0.60 1.66
N GLY A 272 -5.80 -1.73 1.00
CA GLY A 272 -6.19 -1.73 -0.40
C GLY A 272 -7.44 -0.88 -0.66
N ALA A 273 -8.47 -0.99 0.18
CA ALA A 273 -9.69 -0.19 0.06
C ALA A 273 -9.44 1.32 0.22
N ILE A 274 -8.43 1.70 1.00
CA ILE A 274 -8.06 3.09 1.24
C ILE A 274 -7.20 3.62 0.10
N LEU A 275 -6.15 2.90 -0.29
CA LEU A 275 -5.15 3.39 -1.21
C LEU A 275 -5.64 3.45 -2.67
N VAL A 276 -6.71 2.75 -3.04
CA VAL A 276 -7.36 2.95 -4.34
C VAL A 276 -8.05 4.31 -4.50
N THR A 277 -8.22 5.07 -3.40
CA THR A 277 -8.94 6.36 -3.42
C THR A 277 -8.11 7.54 -3.91
N GLY A 278 -6.78 7.40 -3.92
CA GLY A 278 -5.86 8.48 -4.24
C GLY A 278 -4.39 8.05 -4.13
N ASP A 279 -3.50 8.79 -4.78
CA ASP A 279 -2.05 8.67 -4.63
C ASP A 279 -1.48 9.62 -3.56
N GLY A 280 -2.35 10.48 -3.01
CA GLY A 280 -1.97 11.51 -2.05
C GLY A 280 -1.04 12.57 -2.64
N ALA A 281 -0.94 12.74 -3.96
CA ALA A 281 -0.02 13.70 -4.57
C ALA A 281 -0.56 15.14 -4.58
N THR A 282 -1.88 15.31 -4.57
CA THR A 282 -2.57 16.62 -4.62
C THR A 282 -3.84 16.60 -3.78
N ASP A 283 -4.43 17.77 -3.51
CA ASP A 283 -5.78 17.86 -2.90
C ASP A 283 -6.84 17.08 -3.72
N THR A 284 -6.71 17.02 -5.05
CA THR A 284 -7.65 16.30 -5.92
C THR A 284 -7.43 14.80 -5.97
N THR A 285 -6.31 14.32 -5.49
CA THR A 285 -5.96 12.88 -5.46
C THR A 285 -5.63 12.45 -4.04
N ALA A 286 -6.11 13.22 -3.05
CA ALA A 286 -5.91 12.97 -1.64
C ALA A 286 -6.54 11.63 -1.24
N ILE A 287 -5.86 10.91 -0.36
CA ILE A 287 -6.32 9.61 0.12
C ILE A 287 -7.43 9.81 1.16
N HIS A 288 -8.55 9.12 0.99
CA HIS A 288 -9.65 9.20 1.93
C HIS A 288 -9.41 8.32 3.16
N VAL A 289 -9.69 8.84 4.35
CA VAL A 289 -9.57 8.11 5.63
C VAL A 289 -10.74 8.41 6.55
N VAL A 290 -11.00 7.54 7.53
CA VAL A 290 -12.06 7.75 8.53
C VAL A 290 -11.56 8.20 9.89
N THR A 291 -10.25 8.15 10.14
CA THR A 291 -9.64 8.69 11.37
C THR A 291 -8.27 9.32 11.09
N ILE A 292 -7.86 10.27 11.94
CA ILE A 292 -6.50 10.85 11.95
C ILE A 292 -5.44 9.76 12.22
N ALA A 293 -5.78 8.76 13.03
CA ALA A 293 -4.85 7.66 13.32
C ALA A 293 -4.49 6.88 12.05
N ASP A 294 -5.43 6.74 11.10
CA ASP A 294 -5.23 6.02 9.85
C ASP A 294 -4.22 6.74 8.93
N GLU A 295 -4.16 8.08 8.95
CA GLU A 295 -3.20 8.87 8.16
C GLU A 295 -1.75 8.48 8.49
N TYR A 296 -1.39 8.56 9.77
CA TYR A 296 -0.06 8.18 10.24
C TYR A 296 0.21 6.69 10.08
N THR A 297 -0.82 5.87 10.29
CA THR A 297 -0.75 4.42 10.20
C THR A 297 -0.43 3.99 8.75
N LEU A 298 -1.07 4.62 7.75
CA LEU A 298 -0.77 4.39 6.34
C LEU A 298 0.61 4.92 5.96
N MET A 299 0.92 6.19 6.28
CA MET A 299 2.21 6.79 5.94
C MET A 299 3.36 5.97 6.50
N ARG A 300 3.32 5.59 7.78
CA ARG A 300 4.45 4.92 8.44
C ARG A 300 4.51 3.42 8.19
N SER A 301 3.37 2.74 8.08
CA SER A 301 3.33 1.27 8.08
C SER A 301 2.94 0.64 6.75
N ALA A 302 2.27 1.37 5.86
CA ALA A 302 2.03 0.91 4.49
C ALA A 302 3.01 1.52 3.48
N LEU A 303 3.34 2.81 3.65
CA LEU A 303 4.16 3.57 2.69
C LEU A 303 5.60 3.81 3.16
N PHE A 304 5.91 3.54 4.44
CA PHE A 304 7.23 3.76 5.05
C PHE A 304 7.78 5.19 4.90
N TYR A 305 6.88 6.17 4.94
CA TYR A 305 7.23 7.58 4.87
C TYR A 305 7.62 8.10 6.25
N GLU A 306 8.68 8.90 6.28
CA GLU A 306 8.94 9.78 7.42
C GLU A 306 8.02 11.00 7.31
N VAL A 307 7.38 11.35 8.42
CA VAL A 307 6.36 12.40 8.46
C VAL A 307 6.96 13.67 9.05
N GLY A 308 6.92 14.75 8.26
CA GLY A 308 7.38 16.08 8.62
C GLY A 308 6.24 17.02 9.02
N ASN A 309 6.26 18.24 8.48
CA ASN A 309 5.25 19.25 8.80
C ASN A 309 3.86 18.84 8.34
N GLN A 310 2.85 19.41 8.99
CA GLN A 310 1.43 19.17 8.70
C GLN A 310 0.70 20.52 8.58
N ALA A 311 -0.24 20.61 7.63
CA ALA A 311 -1.09 21.78 7.44
C ALA A 311 -2.43 21.41 6.78
N LEU A 312 -3.52 22.03 7.24
CA LEU A 312 -4.83 21.90 6.60
C LEU A 312 -4.92 22.83 5.37
N THR A 313 -5.32 22.29 4.22
CA THR A 313 -5.50 23.06 2.99
C THR A 313 -6.88 23.72 2.92
N ALA A 314 -7.06 24.64 1.96
CA ALA A 314 -8.33 25.32 1.77
C ALA A 314 -9.46 24.38 1.31
N THR A 315 -9.12 23.22 0.73
CA THR A 315 -10.05 22.17 0.30
C THR A 315 -10.33 21.14 1.39
N LEU A 316 -9.93 21.41 2.64
CA LEU A 316 -10.09 20.51 3.78
C LEU A 316 -9.36 19.18 3.61
N CYS A 317 -8.21 19.21 2.94
CA CYS A 317 -7.28 18.08 2.95
C CYS A 317 -6.19 18.34 4.00
N ASP A 318 -5.76 17.29 4.68
CA ASP A 318 -4.60 17.36 5.55
C ASP A 318 -3.34 17.07 4.73
N LYS A 319 -2.45 18.06 4.66
CA LYS A 319 -1.22 18.00 3.88
C LYS A 319 -0.03 17.77 4.81
N PHE A 320 0.72 16.74 4.51
CA PHE A 320 2.00 16.43 5.14
C PHE A 320 3.16 16.72 4.19
N ASP A 321 4.28 17.19 4.72
CA ASP A 321 5.58 17.06 4.06
C ASP A 321 6.14 15.68 4.45
N VAL A 322 6.46 14.83 3.48
CA VAL A 322 6.98 13.48 3.73
C VAL A 322 8.32 13.25 3.07
N ILE A 323 9.09 12.31 3.65
CA ILE A 323 10.30 11.75 3.04
C ILE A 323 9.98 10.29 2.70
N THR A 324 10.04 9.95 1.41
CA THR A 324 9.79 8.57 0.98
C THR A 324 10.93 7.64 1.36
N SER A 325 10.76 6.34 1.14
CA SER A 325 11.80 5.37 1.44
C SER A 325 13.11 5.69 0.72
N SER A 326 13.04 6.19 -0.52
CA SER A 326 14.17 6.62 -1.35
C SER A 326 14.85 7.92 -0.89
N GLY A 327 14.33 8.59 0.14
CA GLY A 327 14.83 9.89 0.61
C GLY A 327 14.24 11.08 -0.15
N ARG A 328 13.25 10.85 -1.03
CA ARG A 328 12.59 11.90 -1.80
C ARG A 328 11.66 12.71 -0.91
N HIS A 329 11.84 14.03 -0.90
CA HIS A 329 10.91 14.94 -0.25
C HIS A 329 9.72 15.23 -1.17
N LYS A 330 8.49 15.00 -0.70
CA LYS A 330 7.26 15.34 -1.44
C LYS A 330 6.13 15.73 -0.49
N PRO A 331 5.13 16.52 -0.94
CA PRO A 331 3.90 16.66 -0.19
C PRO A 331 3.06 15.38 -0.29
N PHE A 332 2.22 15.15 0.72
CA PHE A 332 1.29 14.02 0.77
C PHE A 332 -0.05 14.44 1.38
N PHE A 333 -1.17 14.08 0.76
CA PHE A 333 -2.49 14.64 1.08
C PHE A 333 -3.51 13.57 1.48
N PHE A 334 -4.25 13.83 2.56
CA PHE A 334 -5.42 13.05 2.98
C PHE A 334 -6.69 13.90 2.89
N ASP A 335 -7.77 13.32 2.35
CA ASP A 335 -9.11 13.94 2.44
C ASP A 335 -9.71 13.62 3.81
N VAL A 336 -9.89 14.67 4.62
CA VAL A 336 -10.42 14.58 5.98
C VAL A 336 -11.82 15.18 6.11
N GLN A 337 -12.51 15.44 4.99
CA GLN A 337 -13.83 16.07 4.99
C GLN A 337 -14.86 15.24 5.76
N LEU A 338 -14.82 13.92 5.61
CA LEU A 338 -15.69 13.02 6.35
C LEU A 338 -15.45 13.11 7.86
N ILE A 339 -14.18 13.14 8.29
CA ILE A 339 -13.80 13.27 9.70
C ILE A 339 -14.36 14.57 10.27
N LEU A 340 -14.10 15.70 9.61
CA LEU A 340 -14.56 17.01 10.04
C LEU A 340 -16.10 17.10 10.09
N ALA A 341 -16.79 16.53 9.11
CA ALA A 341 -18.25 16.50 9.08
C ALA A 341 -18.84 15.67 10.24
N LEU A 342 -18.21 14.56 10.61
CA LEU A 342 -18.63 13.74 11.75
C LEU A 342 -18.40 14.46 13.08
N GLU A 343 -17.27 15.14 13.23
CA GLU A 343 -16.97 15.96 14.41
C GLU A 343 -18.00 17.09 14.57
N GLU A 344 -18.30 17.84 13.51
CA GLU A 344 -19.29 18.92 13.54
C GLU A 344 -20.68 18.41 13.95
N ARG A 345 -21.11 17.24 13.43
CA ARG A 345 -22.35 16.59 13.85
C ARG A 345 -22.35 16.27 15.34
N MET A 346 -21.26 15.70 15.86
CA MET A 346 -21.13 15.41 17.30
C MET A 346 -21.19 16.68 18.16
N PHE A 347 -20.53 17.77 17.76
CA PHE A 347 -20.60 19.06 18.45
C PHE A 347 -22.01 19.66 18.40
N SER A 348 -22.71 19.53 17.27
CA SER A 348 -24.07 20.05 17.08
C SER A 348 -25.10 19.28 17.91
N ILE A 349 -24.96 17.96 18.05
CA ILE A 349 -25.79 17.15 18.94
C ILE A 349 -25.58 17.56 20.40
N LYS A 350 -24.33 17.77 20.82
CA LYS A 350 -23.99 18.24 22.17
C LYS A 350 -24.53 19.66 22.48
N LYS A 351 -24.81 20.48 21.45
CA LYS A 351 -25.43 21.81 21.61
C LYS A 351 -26.95 21.79 21.74
N LYS A 352 -27.65 20.69 21.45
CA LYS A 352 -29.10 20.58 21.75
C LYS A 352 -29.28 20.24 23.23
N PRO A 353 -29.86 21.13 24.07
CA PRO A 353 -30.12 20.79 25.46
C PRO A 353 -31.15 19.65 25.51
N PHE A 354 -30.81 18.59 26.24
CA PHE A 354 -31.69 17.48 26.55
C PHE A 354 -32.90 18.03 27.31
N ARG A 355 -34.04 18.26 26.62
CA ARG A 355 -35.30 18.60 27.29
C ARG A 355 -35.89 17.32 27.85
N PHE A 356 -35.66 17.09 29.15
CA PHE A 356 -36.49 16.15 29.92
C PHE A 356 -37.92 16.71 29.96
N HIS A 357 -38.84 16.07 29.24
CA HIS A 357 -40.27 16.26 29.50
C HIS A 357 -40.66 15.35 30.66
N TYR A 358 -40.64 15.92 31.87
CA TYR A 358 -41.27 15.32 33.04
C TYR A 358 -42.80 15.40 32.86
N ASN A 359 -43.45 14.25 32.77
CA ASN A 359 -44.92 14.14 32.75
C ASN A 359 -45.39 13.72 34.15
N PRO A 360 -45.99 14.62 34.97
CA PRO A 360 -46.35 14.31 36.35
C PRO A 360 -47.62 13.47 36.52
N ALA A 361 -48.30 13.05 35.44
CA ALA A 361 -49.64 12.48 35.55
C ALA A 361 -49.66 10.94 35.56
N LEU A 362 -48.83 10.28 36.39
CA LEU A 362 -48.99 8.87 36.76
C LEU A 362 -48.39 8.62 38.15
N SER A 363 -49.25 8.62 39.16
CA SER A 363 -49.12 8.21 40.59
C SER A 363 -49.76 9.32 41.46
N VAL A 364 -50.74 9.10 42.34
CA VAL A 364 -51.12 7.93 43.14
C VAL A 364 -52.63 7.99 43.41
N SER A 365 -53.33 6.87 43.26
CA SER A 365 -54.53 6.55 44.02
C SER A 365 -54.11 5.98 45.36
N HIS A 366 -54.35 6.72 46.44
CA HIS A 366 -54.82 6.25 47.75
C HIS A 366 -55.16 7.45 48.63
#